data_AF-A0A3N7AY02-F1
#
_entry.id   AF-A0A3N7AY02-F1
#
_cell.length_a   1.000
_cell.length_b   1.000
_cell.length_c   1.000
_cell.angle_alpha   90.00
_cell.angle_beta   90.00
_cell.angle_gamma   90.00
#
_symmetry.space_group_name_H-M   'P 1'
#
loop_
_entity.id
_entity.type
_entity.pdbx_description
1 polymer ?
#
loop_
_entity_poly.entity_id
_entity_poly.type
_entity_poly.pdbx_seq_one_letter_code
_entity_poly.pdbx_strand_id
1 'polypeptide(L)'
;MKRIIILISCVLCTWATAQIAPPPIIQRSNTTSRGLTVNSRKGTLIEKKITNLGKFKNLNIQKIVTKDVSDSSSESLLGIMYEYETFDEISKKTFTVDKNELGKLIQALQIVEQKENEKTTHETKYKFVTMSNIEFGSVYREKLSSWVNYIKIPSHYLNQNLLEFNKDELKELMGVLKKAEQEL
;
A
#
# COMPACT_ATOMS: atom_id res chain seq x y z
N MET A 1 62.80 16.55 69.57
CA MET A 1 61.58 17.25 70.03
C MET A 1 60.69 17.50 68.82
N LYS A 2 59.42 17.03 68.91
CA LYS A 2 58.19 17.46 68.21
C LYS A 2 58.28 17.76 66.70
N ARG A 3 57.82 16.82 65.87
CA ARG A 3 56.52 16.82 65.14
C ARG A 3 56.40 17.93 64.08
N ILE A 4 56.16 17.54 62.83
CA ILE A 4 54.98 17.94 62.02
C ILE A 4 55.03 17.12 60.71
N ILE A 5 54.06 16.22 60.57
CA ILE A 5 53.71 15.54 59.32
C ILE A 5 52.64 16.43 58.68
N ILE A 6 52.87 16.94 57.48
CA ILE A 6 51.84 17.64 56.70
C ILE A 6 51.35 16.67 55.63
N LEU A 7 50.21 16.04 55.92
CA LEU A 7 49.38 15.36 54.92
C LEU A 7 48.73 16.44 54.05
N ILE A 8 49.13 16.55 52.79
CA ILE A 8 48.37 17.30 51.79
C ILE A 8 47.31 16.36 51.22
N SER A 9 46.06 16.59 51.60
CA SER A 9 44.90 15.91 51.05
C SER A 9 44.53 16.57 49.72
N CYS A 10 44.74 15.86 48.61
CA CYS A 10 44.18 16.25 47.33
C CYS A 10 42.68 15.91 47.34
N VAL A 11 41.84 16.90 47.60
CA VAL A 11 40.41 16.84 47.32
C VAL A 11 40.24 16.89 45.80
N LEU A 12 40.06 15.73 45.18
CA LEU A 12 39.58 15.64 43.80
C LEU A 12 38.09 15.98 43.80
N CYS A 13 37.77 17.24 43.51
CA CYS A 13 36.41 17.63 43.14
C CYS A 13 36.06 16.98 41.80
N THR A 14 35.34 15.86 41.81
CA THR A 14 34.70 15.31 40.62
C THR A 14 33.56 16.25 40.24
N TRP A 15 33.77 17.07 39.22
CA TRP A 15 32.68 17.80 38.57
C TRP A 15 31.87 16.77 37.78
N ALA A 16 30.78 16.28 38.39
CA ALA A 16 29.77 15.54 37.67
C ALA A 16 29.07 16.51 36.71
N THR A 17 29.56 16.58 35.48
CA THR A 17 28.76 17.14 34.38
C THR A 17 27.60 16.18 34.17
N ALA A 18 26.39 16.61 34.52
CA ALA A 18 25.20 15.93 34.10
C ALA A 18 25.14 16.02 32.57
N GLN A 19 25.62 14.98 31.88
CA GLN A 19 25.32 14.81 30.47
C GLN A 19 23.80 14.62 30.37
N ILE A 20 23.12 15.64 29.85
CA ILE A 20 21.74 15.52 29.40
C ILE A 20 21.82 14.50 28.25
N ALA A 21 21.52 13.24 28.55
CA ALA A 21 21.39 12.23 27.53
C ALA A 21 20.35 12.74 26.52
N PRO A 22 20.63 12.68 25.20
CA PRO A 22 19.60 12.97 24.21
C PRO A 22 18.39 12.10 24.51
N PRO A 23 17.16 12.63 24.34
CA PRO A 23 15.96 11.88 24.66
C PRO A 23 16.01 10.52 23.96
N PRO A 24 15.62 9.42 24.65
CA PRO A 24 15.68 8.10 24.06
C PRO A 24 14.92 8.11 22.73
N ILE A 25 15.58 7.67 21.67
CA ILE A 25 14.94 7.44 20.38
C ILE A 25 13.88 6.38 20.64
N ILE A 26 12.61 6.81 20.71
CA ILE A 26 11.50 5.89 20.89
C ILE A 26 11.39 5.10 19.58
N GLN A 27 11.99 3.92 19.55
CA GLN A 27 11.83 2.98 18.45
C GLN A 27 10.42 2.38 18.55
N ARG A 28 9.42 3.12 18.04
CA ARG A 28 8.04 2.63 17.93
C ARG A 28 7.97 1.64 16.78
N SER A 29 8.19 0.36 17.06
CA SER A 29 7.83 -0.74 16.19
C SER A 29 6.31 -0.92 16.19
N ASN A 30 5.59 0.01 15.55
CA ASN A 30 4.17 -0.16 15.27
C ASN A 30 4.02 -0.82 13.90
N THR A 31 4.25 -2.14 13.85
CA THR A 31 3.80 -2.95 12.70
C THR A 31 2.29 -3.12 12.80
N THR A 32 1.54 -2.07 12.47
CA THR A 32 0.11 -2.17 12.14
C THR A 32 0.02 -2.48 10.65
N SER A 33 -0.65 -3.59 10.30
CA SER A 33 -0.96 -4.08 8.95
C SER A 33 -0.64 -3.09 7.81
N ARG A 34 0.55 -3.25 7.21
CA ARG A 34 1.16 -2.52 6.07
C ARG A 34 0.23 -1.52 5.34
N GLY A 35 -0.03 -0.39 5.99
CA GLY A 35 -0.45 0.86 5.35
C GLY A 35 0.70 1.86 5.41
N LEU A 36 0.59 2.97 4.67
CA LEU A 36 1.57 4.05 4.58
C LEU A 36 2.26 4.33 5.93
N THR A 37 3.54 3.97 6.03
CA THR A 37 4.34 4.13 7.27
C THR A 37 4.49 5.59 7.68
N VAL A 38 4.45 6.49 6.69
CA VAL A 38 4.45 7.94 6.91
C VAL A 38 3.10 8.43 7.44
N ASN A 39 1.98 7.83 7.03
CA ASN A 39 0.63 8.23 7.48
C ASN A 39 0.27 7.79 8.89
N SER A 40 0.96 6.80 9.43
CA SER A 40 0.71 6.34 10.81
C SER A 40 1.47 7.16 11.85
N ARG A 41 2.36 8.08 11.42
CA ARG A 41 3.07 9.01 12.30
C ARG A 41 2.10 10.02 12.91
N LYS A 42 2.22 10.25 14.21
CA LYS A 42 1.42 11.22 14.96
C LYS A 42 2.29 12.41 15.35
N GLY A 43 1.73 13.61 15.32
CA GLY A 43 2.44 14.85 15.69
C GLY A 43 3.36 15.41 14.62
N THR A 44 3.28 14.91 13.39
CA THR A 44 4.03 15.41 12.21
C THR A 44 3.07 16.03 11.20
N LEU A 45 3.56 17.01 10.44
CA LEU A 45 2.82 17.58 9.32
C LEU A 45 3.04 16.73 8.06
N ILE A 46 1.98 16.09 7.59
CA ILE A 46 2.04 15.19 6.43
C ILE A 46 1.40 15.86 5.20
N GLU A 47 2.17 16.01 4.13
CA GLU A 47 1.67 16.40 2.80
C GLU A 47 1.18 15.14 2.06
N LYS A 48 0.00 15.21 1.44
CA LYS A 48 -0.55 14.18 0.55
C LYS A 48 -0.82 14.76 -0.82
N LYS A 49 -0.22 14.16 -1.85
CA LYS A 49 -0.43 14.51 -3.26
C LYS A 49 -1.01 13.32 -4.01
N ILE A 50 -2.03 13.59 -4.81
CA ILE A 50 -2.69 12.59 -5.67
C ILE A 50 -2.49 13.02 -7.12
N THR A 51 -1.96 12.12 -7.94
CA THR A 51 -1.82 12.31 -9.38
C THR A 51 -2.64 11.23 -10.08
N ASN A 52 -3.48 11.60 -11.04
CA ASN A 52 -4.22 10.63 -11.85
C ASN A 52 -3.28 9.98 -12.87
N LEU A 53 -3.22 8.65 -12.89
CA LEU A 53 -2.38 7.85 -13.80
C LEU A 53 -3.19 7.22 -14.94
N GLY A 54 -4.51 7.10 -14.77
CA GLY A 54 -5.41 6.51 -15.75
C GLY A 54 -6.74 6.08 -15.14
N LYS A 55 -7.61 5.53 -15.99
CA LYS A 55 -8.87 4.93 -15.57
C LYS A 55 -8.99 3.54 -16.18
N PHE A 56 -9.69 2.66 -15.48
CA PHE A 56 -10.13 1.37 -16.00
C PHE A 56 -11.57 1.14 -15.54
N LYS A 57 -12.52 1.18 -16.48
CA LYS A 57 -13.96 1.26 -16.16
C LYS A 57 -14.24 2.30 -15.06
N ASN A 58 -14.82 1.88 -13.93
CA ASN A 58 -15.19 2.74 -12.80
C ASN A 58 -14.05 2.89 -11.78
N LEU A 59 -12.85 2.37 -12.08
CA LEU A 59 -11.67 2.53 -11.24
C LEU A 59 -10.82 3.68 -11.75
N ASN A 60 -10.51 4.61 -10.87
CA ASN A 60 -9.54 5.67 -11.13
C ASN A 60 -8.21 5.26 -10.50
N ILE A 61 -7.17 5.14 -11.33
CA ILE A 61 -5.85 4.68 -10.95
C ILE A 61 -4.98 5.92 -10.70
N GLN A 62 -4.40 6.00 -9.52
CA GLN A 62 -3.77 7.21 -9.00
C GLN A 62 -2.41 6.88 -8.38
N LYS A 63 -1.49 7.84 -8.40
CA LYS A 63 -0.29 7.86 -7.56
C LYS A 63 -0.62 8.66 -6.31
N ILE A 64 -0.38 8.09 -5.13
CA ILE A 64 -0.51 8.77 -3.86
C ILE A 64 0.88 8.93 -3.27
N VAL A 65 1.37 10.17 -3.21
CA VAL A 65 2.62 10.52 -2.54
C VAL A 65 2.30 11.10 -1.18
N THR A 66 2.85 10.50 -0.13
CA THR A 66 2.79 11.00 1.23
C THR A 66 4.18 11.45 1.64
N LYS A 67 4.32 12.70 2.09
CA LYS A 67 5.60 13.27 2.53
C LYS A 67 5.48 13.85 3.93
N ASP A 68 6.39 13.48 4.82
CA ASP A 68 6.55 14.17 6.09
C ASP A 68 7.33 15.47 5.84
N VAL A 69 6.71 16.60 6.16
CA VAL A 69 7.30 17.93 5.92
C VAL A 69 8.47 18.18 6.86
N SER A 70 8.53 17.50 8.01
CA SER A 70 9.56 17.72 9.04
C SER A 70 10.90 17.06 8.73
N ASP A 71 10.91 15.88 8.12
CA ASP A 71 12.13 15.11 7.82
C ASP A 71 12.32 14.80 6.33
N SER A 72 11.41 15.29 5.47
CA SER A 72 11.39 15.04 4.02
C SER A 72 11.29 13.58 3.59
N SER A 73 10.98 12.65 4.52
CA SER A 73 10.65 11.27 4.15
C SER A 73 9.40 11.24 3.28
N SER A 74 9.43 10.42 2.23
CA SER A 74 8.29 10.29 1.32
C SER A 74 8.05 8.85 0.92
N GLU A 75 6.78 8.51 0.73
CA GLU A 75 6.31 7.19 0.32
C GLU A 75 5.30 7.37 -0.82
N SER A 76 5.41 6.52 -1.83
CA SER A 76 4.56 6.53 -3.03
C SER A 76 3.84 5.20 -3.15
N LEU A 77 2.52 5.24 -3.33
CA LEU A 77 1.69 4.04 -3.51
C LEU A 77 0.75 4.20 -4.70
N LEU A 78 0.30 3.06 -5.22
CA LEU A 78 -0.83 3.03 -6.13
C LEU A 78 -2.12 3.24 -5.33
N GLY A 79 -2.92 4.22 -5.72
CA GLY A 79 -4.31 4.39 -5.32
C GLY A 79 -5.24 3.79 -6.36
N ILE A 80 -6.14 2.92 -5.95
CA ILE A 80 -7.26 2.42 -6.77
C ILE A 80 -8.53 3.00 -6.14
N MET A 81 -9.05 4.06 -6.75
CA MET A 81 -10.28 4.70 -6.30
C MET A 81 -11.47 4.10 -7.02
N TYR A 82 -12.40 3.56 -6.25
CA TYR A 82 -13.69 3.07 -6.70
C TYR A 82 -14.78 4.07 -6.28
N GLU A 83 -15.63 4.42 -7.23
CA GLU A 83 -16.77 5.31 -7.04
C GLU A 83 -18.04 4.50 -7.27
N TYR A 84 -18.96 4.56 -6.30
CA TYR A 84 -20.31 4.01 -6.47
C TYR A 84 -21.34 5.09 -6.16
N GLU A 85 -22.42 5.06 -6.92
CA GLU A 85 -23.51 6.00 -6.86
C GLU A 85 -24.82 5.22 -6.70
N THR A 86 -25.61 5.66 -5.74
CA THR A 86 -27.02 5.30 -5.60
C THR A 86 -27.85 6.53 -5.96
N PHE A 87 -29.18 6.40 -6.00
CA PHE A 87 -30.04 7.56 -6.28
C PHE A 87 -29.81 8.73 -5.30
N ASP A 88 -29.45 8.42 -4.05
CA ASP A 88 -29.36 9.41 -2.96
C ASP A 88 -27.91 9.74 -2.55
N GLU A 89 -26.91 8.93 -2.93
CA GLU A 89 -25.54 9.06 -2.41
C GLU A 89 -24.45 8.68 -3.44
N ILE A 90 -23.42 9.51 -3.53
CA ILE A 90 -22.15 9.20 -4.22
C ILE A 90 -21.07 8.99 -3.16
N SER A 91 -20.45 7.81 -3.17
CA SER A 91 -19.36 7.48 -2.26
C SER A 91 -18.10 7.07 -3.03
N LYS A 92 -16.95 7.60 -2.60
CA LYS A 92 -15.62 7.32 -3.17
C LYS A 92 -14.75 6.63 -2.13
N LYS A 93 -14.16 5.50 -2.51
CA LYS A 93 -13.24 4.75 -1.63
C LYS A 93 -11.96 4.46 -2.38
N THR A 94 -10.83 4.84 -1.77
CA THR A 94 -9.50 4.59 -2.33
C THR A 94 -8.78 3.51 -1.54
N PHE A 95 -8.34 2.49 -2.26
CA PHE A 95 -7.49 1.43 -1.74
C PHE A 95 -6.06 1.66 -2.16
N THR A 96 -5.11 1.27 -1.32
CA THR A 96 -3.69 1.45 -1.61
C THR A 96 -3.01 0.11 -1.86
N VAL A 97 -2.11 0.09 -2.84
CA VAL A 97 -1.27 -1.06 -3.20
C VAL A 97 0.17 -0.57 -3.26
N ASP A 98 1.07 -1.27 -2.57
CA ASP A 98 2.50 -0.91 -2.61
C ASP A 98 3.19 -1.37 -3.89
N LYS A 99 4.36 -0.82 -4.18
CA LYS A 99 5.08 -1.11 -5.44
C LYS A 99 5.42 -2.60 -5.60
N ASN A 100 5.80 -3.27 -4.52
CA ASN A 100 6.16 -4.69 -4.57
C ASN A 100 4.93 -5.58 -4.78
N GLU A 101 3.81 -5.20 -4.16
CA GLU A 101 2.52 -5.85 -4.34
C GLU A 101 1.98 -5.62 -5.76
N LEU A 102 2.11 -4.42 -6.31
CA LEU A 102 1.71 -4.10 -7.68
C LEU A 102 2.45 -4.98 -8.70
N GLY A 103 3.76 -5.16 -8.54
CA GLY A 103 4.52 -6.06 -9.42
C GLY A 103 4.02 -7.50 -9.37
N LYS A 104 3.66 -8.01 -8.18
CA LYS A 104 3.06 -9.34 -8.03
C LYS A 104 1.67 -9.44 -8.66
N LEU A 105 0.85 -8.38 -8.52
CA LEU A 105 -0.46 -8.30 -9.17
C LEU A 105 -0.30 -8.35 -10.70
N ILE A 106 0.59 -7.55 -11.28
CA ILE A 106 0.85 -7.53 -12.72
C ILE A 106 1.30 -8.92 -13.20
N GLN A 107 2.23 -9.57 -12.48
CA GLN A 107 2.67 -10.92 -12.80
C GLN A 107 1.52 -11.94 -12.72
N ALA A 108 0.67 -11.86 -11.71
CA ALA A 108 -0.49 -12.74 -11.58
C ALA A 108 -1.47 -12.56 -12.75
N LEU A 109 -1.74 -11.31 -13.16
CA LEU A 109 -2.61 -11.02 -14.31
C LEU A 109 -2.00 -11.53 -15.64
N GLN A 110 -0.69 -11.46 -15.80
CA GLN A 110 0.00 -12.03 -16.97
C GLN A 110 -0.12 -13.56 -17.02
N ILE A 111 -0.03 -14.23 -15.87
CA ILE A 111 -0.25 -15.69 -15.79
C ILE A 111 -1.71 -16.00 -16.15
N VAL A 112 -2.67 -15.22 -15.64
CA VAL A 112 -4.10 -15.38 -16.01
C VAL A 112 -4.28 -15.23 -17.51
N GLU A 113 -3.75 -14.16 -18.13
CA GLU A 113 -3.83 -13.96 -19.58
C GLU A 113 -3.30 -15.18 -20.36
N GLN A 114 -2.20 -15.79 -19.92
CA GLN A 114 -1.67 -17.01 -20.53
C GLN A 114 -2.61 -18.20 -20.35
N LYS A 115 -3.11 -18.42 -19.12
CA LYS A 115 -4.05 -19.51 -18.80
C LYS A 115 -5.38 -19.40 -19.55
N GLU A 116 -5.84 -18.19 -19.85
CA GLU A 116 -7.06 -18.00 -20.65
C GLU A 116 -6.92 -18.50 -22.10
N ASN A 117 -5.69 -18.67 -22.61
CA ASN A 117 -5.43 -19.25 -23.92
C ASN A 117 -5.33 -20.78 -23.90
N GLU A 118 -5.21 -21.39 -22.72
CA GLU A 118 -5.15 -22.84 -22.58
C GLU A 118 -6.55 -23.45 -22.67
N LYS A 119 -6.66 -24.63 -23.28
CA LYS A 119 -7.95 -25.36 -23.32
C LYS A 119 -8.33 -25.79 -21.92
N THR A 120 -9.49 -25.35 -21.47
CA THR A 120 -10.06 -25.70 -20.16
C THR A 120 -11.43 -26.31 -20.38
N THR A 121 -11.72 -27.44 -19.73
CA THR A 121 -12.99 -28.17 -19.90
C THR A 121 -13.88 -28.14 -18.65
N HIS A 122 -13.32 -27.77 -17.50
CA HIS A 122 -14.02 -27.76 -16.22
C HIS A 122 -14.03 -26.35 -15.64
N GLU A 123 -15.06 -26.02 -14.86
CA GLU A 123 -15.14 -24.76 -14.14
C GLU A 123 -13.88 -24.51 -13.31
N THR A 124 -13.14 -23.46 -13.67
CA THR A 124 -11.81 -23.16 -13.10
C THR A 124 -11.78 -21.70 -12.70
N LYS A 125 -11.23 -21.39 -11.53
CA LYS A 125 -11.15 -20.03 -10.99
C LYS A 125 -9.72 -19.68 -10.56
N TYR A 126 -9.22 -18.56 -11.05
CA TYR A 126 -8.00 -17.92 -10.57
C TYR A 126 -8.34 -16.67 -9.78
N LYS A 127 -7.64 -16.43 -8.67
CA LYS A 127 -7.77 -15.21 -7.90
C LYS A 127 -6.43 -14.76 -7.30
N PHE A 128 -6.23 -13.45 -7.29
CA PHE A 128 -5.19 -12.74 -6.56
C PHE A 128 -5.87 -11.73 -5.65
N VAL A 129 -5.51 -11.72 -4.36
CA VAL A 129 -6.12 -10.81 -3.37
C VAL A 129 -5.05 -9.88 -2.85
N THR A 130 -5.29 -8.58 -2.93
CA THR A 130 -4.38 -7.56 -2.38
C THR A 130 -4.46 -7.51 -0.86
N MET A 131 -3.47 -6.91 -0.21
CA MET A 131 -3.45 -6.58 1.21
C MET A 131 -4.60 -5.66 1.61
N SER A 132 -5.08 -4.85 0.66
CA SER A 132 -6.28 -4.01 0.78
C SER A 132 -7.59 -4.77 0.53
N ASN A 133 -7.54 -6.10 0.37
CA ASN A 133 -8.67 -7.00 0.10
C ASN A 133 -9.40 -6.77 -1.23
N ILE A 134 -8.73 -6.20 -2.24
CA ILE A 134 -9.25 -6.19 -3.61
C ILE A 134 -8.92 -7.55 -4.23
N GLU A 135 -9.94 -8.26 -4.74
CA GLU A 135 -9.76 -9.52 -5.44
C GLU A 135 -9.77 -9.28 -6.95
N PHE A 136 -8.69 -9.64 -7.64
CA PHE A 136 -8.60 -9.71 -9.09
C PHE A 136 -8.68 -11.19 -9.48
N GLY A 137 -9.51 -11.55 -10.45
CA GLY A 137 -9.62 -12.95 -10.82
C GLY A 137 -10.20 -13.19 -12.20
N SER A 138 -10.20 -14.46 -12.58
CA SER A 138 -10.83 -14.95 -13.80
C SER A 138 -11.50 -16.29 -13.53
N VAL A 139 -12.68 -16.49 -14.11
CA VAL A 139 -13.45 -17.72 -13.99
C VAL A 139 -13.79 -18.26 -15.37
N TYR A 140 -13.41 -19.51 -15.62
CA TYR A 140 -13.87 -20.26 -16.78
C TYR A 140 -15.27 -20.78 -16.51
N ARG A 141 -16.25 -20.26 -17.24
CA ARG A 141 -17.63 -20.70 -17.14
C ARG A 141 -17.88 -21.78 -18.19
N GLU A 142 -17.96 -23.03 -17.76
CA GLU A 142 -18.17 -24.18 -18.65
C GLU A 142 -19.39 -24.00 -19.56
N LYS A 143 -20.51 -23.52 -18.99
CA LYS A 143 -21.75 -23.24 -19.72
C LYS A 143 -21.60 -22.24 -20.88
N LEU A 144 -20.66 -21.29 -20.74
CA LEU A 144 -20.37 -20.28 -21.76
C LEU A 144 -19.14 -20.65 -22.60
N SER A 145 -18.41 -21.69 -22.19
CA SER A 145 -17.12 -22.09 -22.75
C SER A 145 -16.16 -20.91 -22.90
N SER A 146 -16.17 -20.01 -21.92
CA SER A 146 -15.41 -18.75 -21.96
C SER A 146 -14.90 -18.35 -20.58
N TRP A 147 -13.77 -17.64 -20.59
CA TRP A 147 -13.23 -16.95 -19.42
C TRP A 147 -13.95 -15.62 -19.21
N VAL A 148 -14.24 -15.30 -17.93
CA VAL A 148 -14.76 -14.02 -17.50
C VAL A 148 -13.82 -13.47 -16.44
N ASN A 149 -13.20 -12.33 -16.73
CA ASN A 149 -12.35 -11.63 -15.77
C ASN A 149 -13.19 -10.76 -14.85
N TYR A 150 -12.71 -10.53 -13.63
CA TYR A 150 -13.39 -9.67 -12.68
C TYR A 150 -12.45 -8.99 -11.68
N ILE A 151 -12.90 -7.86 -11.15
CA ILE A 151 -12.38 -7.20 -9.95
C ILE A 151 -13.49 -7.13 -8.93
N LYS A 152 -13.24 -7.62 -7.72
CA LYS A 152 -14.14 -7.52 -6.58
C LYS A 152 -13.57 -6.58 -5.54
N ILE A 153 -14.23 -5.46 -5.35
CA ILE A 153 -13.90 -4.44 -4.35
C ILE A 153 -14.43 -4.89 -2.97
N PRO A 154 -13.70 -4.73 -1.85
CA PRO A 154 -14.25 -5.09 -0.55
C PRO A 154 -15.32 -4.07 -0.13
N SER A 155 -16.56 -4.54 -0.01
CA SER A 155 -17.74 -3.76 0.38
C SER A 155 -18.56 -4.52 1.40
N HIS A 156 -19.27 -3.77 2.26
CA HIS A 156 -20.28 -4.33 3.16
C HIS A 156 -21.59 -4.64 2.43
N TYR A 157 -21.82 -4.02 1.27
CA TYR A 157 -23.00 -4.23 0.44
C TYR A 157 -22.71 -5.31 -0.62
N LEU A 158 -23.52 -6.38 -0.62
CA LEU A 158 -23.19 -7.68 -1.23
C LEU A 158 -23.11 -7.69 -2.77
N ASN A 159 -23.61 -6.67 -3.49
CA ASN A 159 -23.87 -6.80 -4.94
C ASN A 159 -23.28 -5.71 -5.85
N GLN A 160 -22.74 -4.60 -5.33
CA GLN A 160 -22.27 -3.49 -6.19
C GLN A 160 -20.79 -3.55 -6.52
N ASN A 161 -20.06 -4.49 -5.94
CA ASN A 161 -18.60 -4.44 -5.88
C ASN A 161 -17.88 -5.32 -6.90
N LEU A 162 -18.59 -5.93 -7.85
CA LEU A 162 -18.02 -6.79 -8.88
C LEU A 162 -17.97 -6.06 -10.23
N LEU A 163 -16.77 -5.94 -10.79
CA LEU A 163 -16.52 -5.37 -12.12
C LEU A 163 -16.07 -6.50 -13.04
N GLU A 164 -16.95 -6.99 -13.91
CA GLU A 164 -16.60 -8.00 -14.92
C GLU A 164 -16.03 -7.35 -16.19
N PHE A 165 -15.10 -8.04 -16.85
CA PHE A 165 -14.48 -7.60 -18.09
C PHE A 165 -14.01 -8.75 -18.97
N ASN A 166 -13.79 -8.44 -20.25
CA ASN A 166 -13.32 -9.39 -21.24
C ASN A 166 -11.78 -9.41 -21.31
N LYS A 167 -11.27 -10.25 -22.21
CA LYS A 167 -9.84 -10.48 -22.41
C LYS A 167 -9.07 -9.28 -22.97
N ASP A 168 -9.70 -8.46 -23.82
CA ASP A 168 -9.05 -7.27 -24.37
C ASP A 168 -8.97 -6.17 -23.30
N GLU A 169 -10.01 -6.05 -22.47
CA GLU A 169 -10.02 -5.19 -21.30
C GLU A 169 -9.00 -5.65 -20.23
N LEU A 170 -8.72 -6.94 -20.11
CA LEU A 170 -7.63 -7.44 -19.25
C LEU A 170 -6.26 -6.86 -19.67
N LYS A 171 -6.00 -6.80 -20.99
CA LYS A 171 -4.77 -6.19 -21.53
C LYS A 171 -4.72 -4.70 -21.25
N GLU A 172 -5.85 -4.00 -21.38
CA GLU A 172 -5.96 -2.58 -21.04
C GLU A 172 -5.63 -2.34 -19.56
N LEU A 173 -6.24 -3.11 -18.65
CA LEU A 173 -5.95 -3.06 -17.21
C LEU A 173 -4.46 -3.26 -16.94
N MET A 174 -3.87 -4.31 -17.51
CA MET A 174 -2.43 -4.58 -17.37
C MET A 174 -1.57 -3.43 -17.91
N GLY A 175 -1.98 -2.79 -19.02
CA GLY A 175 -1.31 -1.62 -19.58
C GLY A 175 -1.32 -0.43 -18.61
N VAL A 176 -2.48 -0.12 -18.03
CA VAL A 176 -2.61 0.96 -17.04
C VAL A 176 -1.78 0.67 -15.79
N LEU A 177 -1.80 -0.57 -15.29
CA LEU A 177 -1.04 -0.96 -14.09
C LEU A 177 0.48 -0.93 -14.33
N LYS A 178 0.96 -1.39 -15.49
CA LYS A 178 2.40 -1.31 -15.84
C LYS A 178 2.89 0.12 -15.98
N LYS A 179 2.08 0.99 -16.60
CA LYS A 179 2.38 2.43 -16.65
C LYS A 179 2.43 3.01 -15.24
N ALA A 180 1.48 2.65 -14.39
CA ALA A 180 1.47 3.11 -13.01
C ALA A 180 2.67 2.63 -12.20
N GLU A 181 3.12 1.38 -12.40
CA GLU A 181 4.31 0.83 -11.74
C GLU A 181 5.59 1.63 -12.07
N GLN A 182 5.72 2.13 -13.30
CA GLN A 182 6.85 2.97 -13.72
C GLN A 182 6.86 4.34 -13.04
N GLU A 183 5.69 4.85 -12.67
CA GLU A 183 5.51 6.17 -12.04
C GLU A 183 5.67 6.13 -10.51
N LEU A 184 5.70 4.94 -9.89
CA LEU A 184 5.82 4.77 -8.41
C LEU A 184 7.27 4.72 -7.94
#